data_AF-A0A960PUA8-F1
#
_entry.id   AF-A0A960PUA8-F1
#
_cell.length_a   1.000
_cell.length_b   1.000
_cell.length_c   1.000
_cell.angle_alpha   90.00
_cell.angle_beta   90.00
_cell.angle_gamma   90.00
#
_symmetry.space_group_name_H-M   'P 1'
#
loop_
_entity.id
_entity.type
_entity.pdbx_description
1 polymer ?
#
loop_
_entity_poly.entity_id
_entity_poly.type
_entity_poly.pdbx_seq_one_letter_code
_entity_poly.pdbx_strand_id
1 'polypeptide(L)'
;SNVTHNLVDAGTTIAAVIAHALEVGAVEVEATAEAEQAWIDLLGSGGQPQFLADCTPGYYNNEGQPDDRRGGMFSGYPGGPVAFFSFIDAWRRSGAFEGLDLRREPAAV
;
A
#
# COMPACT_ATOMS: atom_id res chain seq x y z
N SER A 1 15.70 9.29 0.41
CA SER A 1 14.66 8.43 1.03
C SER A 1 15.00 8.15 2.47
N ASN A 2 14.01 8.10 3.37
CA ASN A 2 14.18 7.61 4.73
C ASN A 2 13.58 6.18 4.81
N VAL A 3 14.36 5.18 4.41
CA VAL A 3 13.90 3.79 4.30
C VAL A 3 13.51 3.23 5.67
N THR A 4 14.25 3.58 6.72
CA THR A 4 13.99 3.11 8.09
C THR A 4 12.62 3.57 8.60
N HIS A 5 12.18 4.79 8.28
CA HIS A 5 10.85 5.26 8.66
C HIS A 5 9.75 4.45 7.95
N ASN A 6 9.91 4.18 6.66
CA ASN A 6 8.97 3.35 5.90
C ASN A 6 8.83 1.95 6.52
N LEU A 7 9.94 1.33 6.91
CA LEU A 7 9.93 0.00 7.54
C LEU A 7 9.23 0.00 8.90
N VAL A 8 9.42 1.04 9.71
CA VAL A 8 8.73 1.18 11.00
C VAL A 8 7.23 1.37 10.82
N ASP A 9 6.80 2.21 9.89
CA ASP A 9 5.38 2.45 9.62
C ASP A 9 4.70 1.20 9.02
N ALA A 10 5.37 0.50 8.10
CA ALA A 10 4.88 -0.76 7.55
C ALA A 10 4.74 -1.83 8.64
N GLY A 11 5.75 -1.99 9.50
CA GLY A 11 5.71 -2.93 10.63
C GLY A 11 4.56 -2.61 11.60
N THR A 12 4.34 -1.32 11.89
CA THR A 12 3.23 -0.87 12.74
C THR A 12 1.87 -1.19 12.11
N THR A 13 1.74 -1.01 10.79
CA THR A 13 0.50 -1.33 10.05
C THR A 13 0.21 -2.82 10.04
N ILE A 14 1.20 -3.64 9.74
CA ILE A 14 1.06 -5.11 9.75
C ILE A 14 0.67 -5.59 11.15
N ALA A 15 1.31 -5.07 12.19
CA ALA A 15 0.98 -5.43 13.57
C ALA A 15 -0.46 -5.06 13.94
N ALA A 16 -0.96 -3.89 13.51
CA ALA A 16 -2.34 -3.47 13.76
C ALA A 16 -3.36 -4.42 13.09
N VAL A 17 -3.10 -4.81 11.84
CA VAL A 17 -3.95 -5.76 11.10
C VAL A 17 -3.97 -7.13 11.79
N ILE A 18 -2.80 -7.66 12.17
CA ILE A 18 -2.69 -8.94 12.88
C ILE A 18 -3.42 -8.88 14.22
N ALA A 19 -3.22 -7.80 14.99
CA ALA A 19 -3.88 -7.64 16.28
C ALA A 19 -5.41 -7.67 16.15
N HIS A 20 -5.95 -6.95 15.16
CA HIS A 20 -7.39 -6.94 14.91
C HIS A 20 -7.90 -8.31 14.43
N ALA A 21 -7.18 -8.97 13.51
CA ALA A 21 -7.53 -10.31 13.06
C ALA A 21 -7.63 -11.30 14.24
N LEU A 22 -6.67 -11.25 15.16
CA LEU A 22 -6.69 -12.07 16.38
C LEU A 22 -7.87 -11.70 17.30
N GLU A 23 -8.17 -10.42 17.49
CA GLU A 23 -9.29 -9.94 18.30
C GLU A 23 -10.63 -10.46 17.78
N VAL A 24 -10.84 -10.45 16.46
CA VAL A 24 -12.09 -10.87 15.84
C VAL A 24 -12.13 -12.36 15.50
N GLY A 25 -11.08 -13.13 15.81
CA GLY A 25 -10.98 -14.56 15.50
C GLY A 25 -10.90 -14.88 14.01
N ALA A 26 -10.34 -13.98 13.21
CA ALA A 26 -10.06 -14.23 11.80
C ALA A 26 -8.81 -15.11 11.65
N VAL A 27 -8.89 -16.07 10.73
CA VAL A 27 -7.78 -16.96 10.35
C VAL A 27 -7.14 -16.56 9.03
N GLU A 28 -7.78 -15.65 8.30
CA GLU A 28 -7.31 -15.14 7.04
C GLU A 28 -7.67 -13.66 6.87
N VAL A 29 -6.75 -12.92 6.26
CA VAL A 29 -6.89 -11.51 5.93
C VAL A 29 -6.44 -11.32 4.49
N GLU A 30 -7.33 -10.82 3.65
CA GLU A 30 -7.05 -10.52 2.25
C GLU A 30 -7.50 -9.09 1.93
N ALA A 31 -6.80 -8.43 1.01
CA ALA A 31 -7.33 -7.20 0.44
C ALA A 31 -8.49 -7.54 -0.49
N THR A 32 -9.59 -6.80 -0.41
CA THR A 32 -10.67 -6.91 -1.39
C THR A 32 -10.16 -6.45 -2.76
N ALA A 33 -10.63 -7.10 -3.83
CA ALA A 33 -10.23 -6.75 -5.20
C ALA A 33 -10.59 -5.29 -5.53
N GLU A 34 -11.71 -4.80 -5.01
CA GLU A 34 -12.17 -3.43 -5.17
C GLU A 34 -11.21 -2.43 -4.48
N ALA A 35 -10.76 -2.73 -3.26
CA ALA A 35 -9.83 -1.86 -2.54
C ALA A 35 -8.43 -1.85 -3.19
N GLU A 36 -7.95 -3.01 -3.65
CA GLU A 36 -6.69 -3.10 -4.39
C GLU A 36 -6.76 -2.26 -5.68
N GLN A 37 -7.83 -2.43 -6.47
CA GLN A 37 -7.99 -1.68 -7.71
C GLN A 37 -8.10 -0.17 -7.45
N ALA A 38 -8.85 0.24 -6.43
CA ALA A 38 -8.96 1.64 -6.03
C ALA A 38 -7.60 2.22 -5.61
N TRP A 39 -6.76 1.42 -4.93
CA TRP A 39 -5.41 1.83 -4.57
C TRP A 39 -4.51 2.00 -5.81
N ILE A 40 -4.57 1.05 -6.76
CA ILE A 40 -3.81 1.13 -8.02
C ILE A 40 -4.22 2.36 -8.83
N ASP A 41 -5.52 2.63 -8.94
CA ASP A 41 -6.04 3.80 -9.65
C ASP A 41 -5.61 5.11 -8.98
N LEU A 42 -5.62 5.15 -7.64
CA LEU A 42 -5.09 6.29 -6.89
C LEU A 42 -3.61 6.52 -7.20
N LEU A 43 -2.76 5.49 -7.14
CA LEU A 43 -1.35 5.63 -7.46
C LEU A 43 -1.15 6.09 -8.92
N GLY A 44 -1.96 5.60 -9.85
CA GLY A 44 -1.95 6.02 -11.25
C GLY A 44 -2.32 7.49 -11.47
N SER A 45 -3.05 8.11 -10.54
CA SER A 45 -3.43 9.53 -10.64
C SER A 45 -2.27 10.50 -10.35
N GLY A 46 -1.21 10.05 -9.69
CA GLY A 46 -0.08 10.88 -9.25
C GLY A 46 0.87 11.32 -10.38
N GLY A 47 0.69 10.79 -11.60
CA GLY A 47 1.58 11.02 -12.74
C GLY A 47 2.92 10.31 -12.59
N GLN A 48 3.45 9.78 -13.69
CA GLN A 48 4.83 9.27 -13.70
C GLN A 48 5.80 10.44 -13.64
N PRO A 49 6.90 10.36 -12.86
CA PRO A 49 7.90 11.42 -12.84
C PRO A 49 8.59 11.49 -14.21
N GLN A 50 8.13 12.40 -15.07
CA GLN A 50 8.58 12.50 -16.47
C GLN A 50 10.10 12.70 -16.60
N PHE A 51 10.72 13.31 -15.58
CA PHE A 51 12.17 13.51 -15.54
C PHE A 51 12.98 12.21 -15.47
N LEU A 52 12.39 11.09 -15.03
CA LEU A 52 13.10 9.81 -14.95
C LEU A 52 13.44 9.25 -16.34
N ALA A 53 12.64 9.57 -17.36
CA ALA A 53 12.88 9.13 -18.73
C ALA A 53 14.13 9.77 -19.35
N ASP A 54 14.45 11.00 -18.95
CA ASP A 54 15.60 11.76 -19.46
C ASP A 54 16.90 11.49 -18.66
N CYS A 55 16.82 10.70 -17.59
CA CYS A 55 17.97 10.31 -16.78
C CYS A 55 18.82 9.24 -17.48
N THR A 56 20.10 9.16 -17.12
CA THR A 56 20.97 8.04 -17.55
C THR A 56 20.32 6.71 -17.16
N PRO A 57 20.33 5.69 -18.05
CA PRO A 57 19.80 4.36 -17.74
C PRO A 57 20.28 3.82 -16.38
N GLY A 58 19.33 3.33 -15.59
CA GLY A 58 19.62 2.62 -14.36
C GLY A 58 18.37 2.12 -13.64
N TYR A 59 18.58 1.62 -12.42
CA TYR A 59 17.55 1.04 -11.56
C TYR A 59 16.31 1.93 -11.39
N TYR A 60 16.49 3.25 -11.37
CA TYR A 60 15.42 4.22 -11.13
C TYR A 60 14.50 4.50 -12.32
N ASN A 61 14.87 4.07 -13.53
CA ASN A 61 14.10 4.33 -14.73
C ASN A 61 14.04 3.12 -15.66
N ASN A 62 14.14 1.91 -15.10
CA ASN A 62 14.05 0.67 -15.86
C ASN A 62 15.06 0.60 -17.02
N GLU A 63 16.32 1.02 -16.78
CA GLU A 63 17.36 1.13 -17.82
C GLU A 63 16.94 1.99 -19.03
N GLY A 64 16.11 3.01 -18.78
CA GLY A 64 15.53 3.89 -19.80
C GLY A 64 14.41 3.24 -20.63
N GLN A 65 13.98 2.02 -20.29
CA GLN A 65 12.88 1.34 -20.98
C GLN A 65 11.53 1.89 -20.50
N PRO A 66 10.56 2.09 -21.41
CA PRO A 66 9.22 2.50 -21.02
C PRO A 66 8.61 1.47 -20.06
N ASP A 67 8.04 1.96 -18.95
CA ASP A 67 7.25 1.15 -18.02
C ASP A 67 5.77 1.40 -18.32
N ASP A 68 5.11 0.39 -18.91
CA ASP A 68 3.70 0.42 -19.27
C ASP A 68 2.77 -0.03 -18.12
N ARG A 69 3.34 -0.39 -16.96
CA ARG A 69 2.58 -0.85 -15.81
C ARG A 69 1.91 0.34 -15.10
N ARG A 70 0.58 0.29 -14.95
CA ARG A 70 -0.12 1.13 -13.98
C ARG A 70 0.40 0.78 -12.58
N GLY A 71 0.92 1.75 -11.85
CA GLY A 71 1.52 1.48 -10.53
C GLY A 71 2.96 0.94 -10.61
N GLY A 72 3.73 1.24 -11.67
CA GLY A 72 5.15 0.88 -11.79
C GLY A 72 6.01 1.30 -10.60
N MET A 73 7.27 0.82 -10.53
CA MET A 73 8.15 0.82 -9.34
C MET A 73 8.37 2.20 -8.66
N PHE A 74 8.03 3.30 -9.34
CA PHE A 74 8.13 4.67 -8.84
C PHE A 74 6.78 5.40 -8.66
N SER A 75 5.68 4.67 -8.73
CA SER A 75 4.36 5.22 -8.45
C SER A 75 4.24 5.43 -6.94
N GLY A 76 4.25 6.69 -6.53
CA GLY A 76 4.09 7.09 -5.14
C GLY A 76 2.66 7.49 -4.83
N TYR A 77 2.34 7.58 -3.53
CA TYR A 77 1.09 8.20 -3.10
C TYR A 77 1.00 9.65 -3.65
N PRO A 78 -0.07 10.04 -4.36
CA PRO A 78 -0.13 11.32 -5.07
C PRO A 78 0.06 12.57 -4.20
N GLY A 79 -0.35 12.50 -2.92
CA GLY A 79 -0.16 13.58 -1.95
C GLY A 79 1.27 13.67 -1.38
N GLY A 80 2.18 12.81 -1.82
CA GLY A 80 3.53 12.69 -1.28
C GLY A 80 3.60 11.96 0.07
N PRO A 81 4.80 11.82 0.64
CA PRO A 81 5.04 10.96 1.80
C PRO A 81 4.32 11.42 3.08
N VAL A 82 4.22 12.73 3.33
CA VAL A 82 3.54 13.24 4.54
C VAL A 82 2.04 12.93 4.50
N ALA A 83 1.42 13.10 3.33
CA ALA A 83 0.02 12.75 3.14
C ALA A 83 -0.20 11.24 3.28
N PHE A 84 0.70 10.41 2.74
CA PHE A 84 0.65 8.96 2.92
C PHE A 84 0.70 8.56 4.40
N PHE A 85 1.66 9.07 5.17
CA PHE A 85 1.78 8.74 6.60
C PHE A 85 0.56 9.19 7.40
N SER A 86 -0.05 10.33 7.05
CA SER A 86 -1.30 10.78 7.66
C SER A 86 -2.47 9.86 7.31
N PHE A 87 -2.56 9.44 6.04
CA PHE A 87 -3.58 8.52 5.55
C PHE A 87 -3.51 7.16 6.26
N ILE A 88 -2.33 6.53 6.28
CA ILE A 88 -2.19 5.19 6.84
C ILE A 88 -2.34 5.19 8.37
N ASP A 89 -1.93 6.26 9.05
CA ASP A 89 -2.20 6.41 10.49
C ASP A 89 -3.70 6.52 10.77
N ALA A 90 -4.42 7.36 10.02
CA ALA A 90 -5.87 7.48 10.16
C ALA A 90 -6.58 6.15 9.88
N TRP A 91 -6.15 5.42 8.84
CA TRP A 91 -6.70 4.10 8.51
C TRP A 91 -6.51 3.10 9.65
N ARG A 92 -5.30 2.99 10.23
CA ARG A 92 -5.05 2.12 11.40
C ARG A 92 -5.92 2.50 12.59
N ARG A 93 -6.03 3.80 12.87
CA ARG A 93 -6.77 4.33 14.04
C ARG A 93 -8.28 4.24 13.90
N SER A 94 -8.80 4.07 12.68
CA SER A 94 -10.23 3.84 12.46
C SER A 94 -10.72 2.56 13.14
N GLY A 95 -9.84 1.55 13.25
CA GLY A 95 -10.19 0.21 13.74
C GLY A 95 -11.15 -0.56 12.82
N ALA A 96 -11.58 0.04 11.71
CA ALA A 96 -12.50 -0.56 10.76
C ALA A 96 -11.79 -1.45 9.74
N PHE A 97 -10.50 -1.20 9.49
CA PHE A 97 -9.67 -1.92 8.52
C PHE A 97 -10.35 -2.02 7.14
N GLU A 98 -10.93 -0.90 6.71
CA GLU A 98 -11.69 -0.81 5.45
C GLU A 98 -10.85 -1.32 4.28
N GLY A 99 -11.49 -2.14 3.43
CA GLY A 99 -10.86 -2.75 2.27
C GLY A 99 -10.24 -4.12 2.53
N LEU A 100 -10.20 -4.60 3.77
CA LEU A 100 -9.81 -5.97 4.10
C LEU A 100 -11.03 -6.90 4.26
N ASP A 101 -10.94 -8.10 3.71
CA ASP A 101 -11.80 -9.23 4.03
C ASP A 101 -11.14 -10.06 5.13
N LEU A 102 -11.83 -10.23 6.26
CA LEU A 102 -11.36 -10.99 7.42
C LEU A 102 -12.22 -12.23 7.61
N ARG A 103 -11.67 -13.39 7.26
CA ARG A 103 -12.42 -14.66 7.27
C ARG A 103 -12.21 -15.39 8.59
N ARG A 104 -13.31 -15.73 9.25
CA ARG A 104 -13.31 -16.58 10.45
C ARG A 104 -13.39 -18.05 10.06
N GLU A 105 -12.81 -18.90 10.88
CA GLU A 105 -13.06 -20.33 10.78
C GLU A 105 -14.52 -20.62 11.15
N PRO A 106 -15.25 -21.47 10.39
CA PRO A 106 -16.58 -21.89 10.80
C PRO A 106 -16.47 -22.60 12.16
N ALA A 107 -17.42 -22.30 13.07
CA ALA A 107 -17.47 -22.98 14.36
C ALA A 107 -17.54 -24.49 14.13
N ALA A 108 -16.63 -25.24 14.78
CA ALA A 108 -16.66 -26.70 14.74
C ALA A 108 -18.03 -27.19 15.24
N VAL A 109 -18.69 -28.03 14.43
CA VAL A 109 -19.99 -28.66 14.73
C VAL A 109 -19.83 -29.76 15.78
#